data_AF-A0A497T962-F1
#
_entry.id   AF-A0A497T962-F1
#
_cell.length_a   1.000
_cell.length_b   1.000
_cell.length_c   1.000
_cell.angle_alpha   90.00
_cell.angle_beta   90.00
_cell.angle_gamma   90.00
#
_symmetry.space_group_name_H-M   'P 1'
#
loop_
_entity.id
_entity.type
_entity.pdbx_description
1 polymer ?
#
loop_
_entity_poly.entity_id
_entity_poly.type
_entity_poly.pdbx_seq_one_letter_code
_entity_poly.pdbx_strand_id
1 'polypeptide(L)'
;MDKIKKSIAQIISKKIKVKQNEILESIEKPPNRIKADFALPCFRFSKKLKKNPETIALDIFSVFENVKKPFLKSVEPLGPYVNFYLDWQYLGGKILREVLKKKEKYGSAKKRKKILVEHTSANP
;
A
#
# COMPACT_ATOMS: atom_id res chain seq x y z
N MET A 1 3.27 5.46 -3.43
CA MET A 1 2.51 4.58 -2.51
C MET A 1 2.06 3.27 -3.17
N ASP A 2 1.55 3.28 -4.40
CA ASP A 2 1.03 2.07 -5.08
C ASP A 2 2.01 0.90 -5.18
N LYS A 3 3.31 1.17 -5.40
CA LYS A 3 4.33 0.11 -5.43
C LYS A 3 4.42 -0.64 -4.09
N ILE A 4 4.28 0.07 -2.98
CA ILE A 4 4.34 -0.51 -1.62
C ILE A 4 3.09 -1.35 -1.38
N LYS A 5 1.90 -0.79 -1.65
CA LYS A 5 0.63 -1.55 -1.54
C LYS A 5 0.66 -2.82 -2.38
N LYS A 6 1.15 -2.76 -3.63
CA LYS A 6 1.33 -3.93 -4.51
C LYS A 6 2.27 -4.97 -3.91
N SER A 7 3.38 -4.54 -3.30
CA SER A 7 4.33 -5.46 -2.65
C SER A 7 3.71 -6.13 -1.42
N ILE A 8 2.95 -5.40 -0.60
CA ILE A 8 2.23 -5.95 0.56
C ILE A 8 1.21 -6.99 0.08
N ALA A 9 0.36 -6.63 -0.89
CA ALA A 9 -0.65 -7.52 -1.45
C ALA A 9 -0.03 -8.81 -2.04
N GLN A 10 1.12 -8.70 -2.71
CA GLN A 10 1.83 -9.86 -3.27
C GLN A 10 2.37 -10.80 -2.19
N ILE A 11 2.86 -10.26 -1.07
CA ILE A 11 3.36 -11.08 0.05
C ILE A 11 2.20 -11.87 0.65
N ILE A 12 1.07 -11.21 0.88
CA ILE A 12 -0.13 -11.82 1.46
C ILE A 12 -0.69 -12.91 0.53
N SER A 13 -0.86 -12.61 -0.76
CA SER A 13 -1.45 -13.55 -1.73
C SER A 13 -0.63 -14.83 -1.95
N LYS A 14 0.66 -14.83 -1.60
CA LYS A 14 1.51 -16.03 -1.70
C LYS A 14 1.23 -17.05 -0.61
N LYS A 15 0.70 -16.62 0.53
CA LYS A 15 0.47 -17.47 1.71
C LYS A 15 -1.01 -17.69 2.00
N ILE A 16 -1.86 -16.79 1.52
CA ILE A 16 -3.31 -16.84 1.72
C ILE A 16 -4.02 -17.05 0.39
N LYS A 17 -5.09 -17.84 0.38
CA LYS A 17 -5.91 -18.16 -0.81
C LYS A 17 -6.82 -16.99 -1.25
N VAL A 18 -6.27 -15.79 -1.35
CA VAL A 18 -6.95 -14.57 -1.83
C VAL A 18 -6.14 -13.96 -2.98
N LYS A 19 -6.82 -13.46 -4.01
CA LYS A 19 -6.16 -12.92 -5.20
C LYS A 19 -5.45 -11.60 -4.83
N GLN A 20 -4.28 -11.36 -5.43
CA GLN A 20 -3.49 -10.16 -5.16
C GLN A 20 -4.27 -8.86 -5.39
N ASN A 21 -5.04 -8.76 -6.48
CA ASN A 21 -5.82 -7.55 -6.79
C ASN A 21 -6.89 -7.26 -5.74
N GLU A 22 -7.56 -8.30 -5.24
CA GLU A 22 -8.59 -8.19 -4.18
C GLU A 22 -7.99 -7.67 -2.88
N ILE A 23 -6.77 -8.12 -2.52
CA ILE A 23 -6.03 -7.60 -1.37
C ILE A 23 -5.63 -6.14 -1.61
N LEU A 24 -5.10 -5.84 -2.81
CA LEU A 24 -4.63 -4.50 -3.15
C LEU A 24 -5.73 -3.45 -3.04
N GLU A 25 -6.92 -3.75 -3.55
CA GLU A 25 -8.10 -2.88 -3.50
C GLU A 25 -8.66 -2.74 -2.08
N SER A 26 -8.38 -3.70 -1.21
CA SER A 26 -8.80 -3.68 0.18
C SER A 26 -7.85 -2.91 1.10
N ILE A 27 -6.63 -2.57 0.67
CA ILE A 27 -5.69 -1.79 1.47
C ILE A 27 -6.12 -0.32 1.52
N GLU A 28 -6.55 0.13 2.69
CA GLU A 28 -7.08 1.46 2.95
C GLU A 28 -6.19 2.28 3.89
N LYS A 29 -6.55 3.55 4.07
CA LYS A 29 -5.90 4.41 5.06
C LYS A 29 -6.52 4.12 6.43
N PRO A 30 -5.72 3.90 7.48
CA PRO A 30 -6.27 3.65 8.80
C PRO A 30 -7.04 4.88 9.34
N PRO A 31 -7.97 4.68 10.28
CA PRO A 31 -8.59 5.76 11.05
C PRO A 31 -7.54 6.68 11.69
N ASN A 32 -7.85 7.98 11.83
CA ASN A 32 -6.91 9.00 12.36
C ASN A 32 -6.32 8.68 13.74
N ARG A 33 -6.96 7.80 14.51
CA ARG A 33 -6.53 7.38 15.86
C ARG A 33 -5.36 6.38 15.80
N ILE A 34 -5.22 5.68 14.68
CA ILE A 34 -4.20 4.64 14.45
C ILE A 34 -3.09 5.28 13.62
N LYS A 35 -1.86 5.26 14.14
CA LYS A 35 -0.69 5.90 13.52
C LYS A 35 -0.06 5.10 12.36
N ALA A 36 -0.75 4.08 11.86
CA ALA A 36 -0.26 3.27 10.75
C ALA A 36 -0.36 4.01 9.42
N ASP A 37 0.41 3.56 8.43
CA ASP A 37 0.38 4.16 7.09
C ASP A 37 -0.69 3.48 6.21
N PHE A 38 -0.89 2.19 6.41
CA PHE A 38 -1.91 1.39 5.74
C PHE A 38 -2.60 0.46 6.71
N ALA A 39 -3.87 0.15 6.42
CA ALA A 39 -4.64 -0.89 7.10
C ALA A 39 -5.24 -1.85 6.09
N LEU A 40 -5.36 -3.12 6.50
CA LEU A 40 -6.07 -4.14 5.75
C LEU A 40 -7.22 -4.69 6.59
N PRO A 41 -8.47 -4.33 6.29
CA PRO A 41 -9.66 -4.94 6.87
C PRO A 41 -9.79 -6.41 6.45
N CYS A 42 -9.63 -7.34 7.40
CA CYS A 42 -9.65 -8.76 7.13
C CYS A 42 -11.07 -9.34 7.00
N PHE A 43 -12.09 -8.61 7.46
CA PHE A 43 -13.49 -9.04 7.34
C PHE A 43 -13.94 -9.23 5.90
N ARG A 44 -13.33 -8.53 4.93
CA ARG A 44 -13.59 -8.69 3.49
C ARG A 44 -13.27 -10.10 3.00
N PHE A 45 -12.35 -10.81 3.65
CA PHE A 45 -11.92 -12.15 3.26
C PHE A 45 -12.58 -13.28 4.06
N SER A 46 -13.34 -12.94 5.11
CA SER A 46 -13.94 -13.90 6.04
C SER A 46 -14.82 -14.95 5.35
N LYS A 47 -15.75 -14.52 4.49
CA LYS A 47 -16.64 -15.41 3.72
C LYS A 47 -15.86 -16.39 2.84
N LYS A 48 -14.79 -15.91 2.19
CA LYS A 48 -14.00 -16.68 1.24
C LYS A 48 -13.10 -17.70 1.94
N LEU A 49 -12.51 -17.30 3.06
CA LEU A 49 -11.62 -18.15 3.84
C LEU A 49 -12.37 -19.01 4.87
N LYS A 50 -13.67 -18.76 5.09
CA LYS A 50 -14.50 -19.38 6.13
C LYS A 50 -13.82 -19.33 7.51
N LYS A 51 -13.18 -18.20 7.80
CA LYS A 51 -12.41 -17.95 9.02
C LYS A 51 -12.86 -16.64 9.68
N ASN A 52 -12.73 -16.56 11.00
CA ASN A 52 -12.95 -15.33 11.75
C ASN A 52 -11.95 -14.25 11.24
N PRO A 53 -12.42 -13.00 10.96
CA PRO A 53 -11.56 -11.86 10.62
C PRO A 53 -10.31 -11.69 11.49
N GLU A 54 -10.42 -11.90 12.81
CA GLU A 54 -9.29 -11.76 13.74
C GLU A 54 -8.23 -12.84 13.51
N THR A 55 -8.66 -14.08 13.30
CA THR A 55 -7.76 -15.19 12.94
C THR A 55 -7.07 -14.92 11.61
N ILE A 56 -7.77 -14.34 10.63
CA ILE A 56 -7.18 -13.94 9.35
C ILE A 56 -6.12 -12.84 9.56
N ALA A 57 -6.38 -11.87 10.43
CA ALA A 57 -5.42 -10.82 10.74
C ALA A 57 -4.14 -11.38 11.37
N LEU A 58 -4.26 -12.34 12.30
CA LEU A 58 -3.13 -13.07 12.88
C LEU A 58 -2.37 -13.91 11.84
N ASP A 59 -3.09 -14.65 10.98
CA ASP A 59 -2.49 -15.42 9.89
C ASP A 59 -1.65 -14.52 8.98
N ILE A 60 -2.18 -13.33 8.62
CA ILE A 60 -1.45 -12.33 7.83
C ILE A 60 -0.24 -11.81 8.60
N PHE A 61 -0.39 -11.45 9.87
CA PHE A 61 0.71 -10.97 10.70
C PHE A 61 1.88 -11.99 10.72
N SER A 62 1.60 -13.27 10.92
CA SER A 62 2.63 -14.33 10.92
C SER A 62 3.33 -14.52 9.57
N VAL A 63 2.69 -14.14 8.45
CA VAL A 63 3.39 -14.06 7.15
C VAL A 63 4.50 -13.01 7.18
N PHE A 64 4.28 -11.88 7.85
CA PHE A 64 5.23 -10.78 7.92
C PHE A 64 6.32 -10.96 8.98
N GLU A 65 6.08 -11.78 10.02
CA GLU A 65 7.14 -12.16 10.98
C GLU A 65 8.35 -12.82 10.28
N ASN A 66 8.08 -13.58 9.21
CA ASN A 66 9.09 -14.30 8.45
C ASN A 66 9.60 -13.53 7.22
N VAL A 67 9.05 -12.34 6.93
CA VAL A 67 9.35 -11.58 5.71
C VAL A 67 9.85 -10.19 6.07
N LYS A 68 11.17 -10.02 6.09
CA LYS A 68 11.79 -8.70 6.26
C LYS A 68 11.76 -7.93 4.95
N LYS A 69 11.19 -6.72 4.98
CA LYS A 69 11.22 -5.75 3.88
C LYS A 69 11.77 -4.42 4.39
N PRO A 70 12.79 -3.84 3.74
CA PRO A 70 13.40 -2.58 4.20
C PRO A 70 12.44 -1.38 4.27
N PHE A 71 11.33 -1.42 3.53
CA PHE A 71 10.34 -0.33 3.54
C PHE A 71 9.32 -0.46 4.67
N LEU A 72 9.34 -1.55 5.43
CA LEU A 72 8.34 -1.89 6.43
C LEU A 72 9.01 -1.90 7.80
N LYS A 73 8.59 -0.99 8.68
CA LYS A 73 9.11 -0.87 10.05
C LYS A 73 8.48 -1.91 10.96
N SER A 74 7.16 -2.05 10.91
CA SER A 74 6.41 -3.04 11.68
C SER A 74 5.07 -3.37 11.02
N VAL A 75 4.48 -4.48 11.45
CA VAL A 75 3.12 -4.91 11.12
C VAL A 75 2.46 -5.30 12.43
N GLU A 76 1.23 -4.87 12.67
CA GLU A 76 0.52 -5.17 13.92
C GLU A 76 -0.92 -5.58 13.62
N PRO A 77 -1.38 -6.73 14.13
CA PRO A 77 -2.79 -7.06 14.12
C PRO A 77 -3.52 -6.26 15.21
N LEU A 78 -4.68 -5.69 14.87
CA LEU A 78 -5.56 -5.01 15.82
C LEU A 78 -7.01 -5.41 15.54
N GLY A 79 -7.50 -6.40 16.28
CA GLY A 79 -8.80 -7.02 16.04
C GLY A 79 -8.92 -7.53 14.60
N PRO A 80 -9.95 -7.14 13.81
CA PRO A 80 -10.15 -7.61 12.44
C PRO A 80 -9.29 -6.88 11.39
N TYR A 81 -8.26 -6.13 11.81
CA TYR A 81 -7.38 -5.36 10.94
C TYR A 81 -5.92 -5.78 11.07
N VAL A 82 -5.17 -5.61 9.98
CA VAL A 82 -3.70 -5.62 9.99
C VAL A 82 -3.19 -4.25 9.60
N ASN A 83 -2.43 -3.64 10.49
CA ASN A 83 -1.85 -2.31 10.33
C ASN A 83 -0.39 -2.43 9.89
N PHE A 84 -0.01 -1.64 8.88
CA PHE A 84 1.35 -1.62 8.32
C PHE A 84 1.99 -0.26 8.59
N TYR A 85 3.17 -0.29 9.20
CA TYR A 85 3.97 0.89 9.49
C TYR A 85 5.20 0.89 8.59
N LEU A 86 5.38 1.96 7.83
CA LEU A 86 6.48 2.08 6.90
C LEU A 86 7.74 2.61 7.59
N ASP A 87 8.88 2.18 7.07
CA ASP A 87 10.17 2.78 7.44
C ASP A 87 10.38 4.07 6.62
N TRP A 88 9.97 5.19 7.21
CA TRP A 88 10.10 6.51 6.60
C TRP A 88 11.55 6.97 6.47
N GLN A 89 12.48 6.50 7.31
CA GLN A 89 13.90 6.85 7.18
C GLN A 89 14.48 6.18 5.94
N TYR A 90 14.24 4.88 5.77
CA TYR A 90 14.67 4.14 4.58
C TYR A 90 14.01 4.69 3.31
N LEU A 91 12.68 4.89 3.35
CA LEU A 91 11.93 5.39 2.19
C LEU A 91 12.35 6.82 1.83
N GLY A 92 12.47 7.71 2.80
CA GLY A 92 12.90 9.09 2.61
C GLY A 92 14.27 9.16 1.93
N GLY A 93 15.24 8.41 2.44
CA GLY A 93 16.58 8.35 1.85
C GLY A 93 16.57 7.81 0.41
N LYS A 94 15.67 6.87 0.09
CA LYS A 94 15.53 6.36 -1.28
C LYS A 94 14.85 7.37 -2.21
N ILE A 95 13.80 8.04 -1.73
CA ILE A 95 13.05 9.06 -2.49
C ILE A 95 13.96 10.25 -2.79
N LEU A 96 14.67 10.77 -1.79
CA LEU A 96 15.58 11.91 -1.97
C LEU A 96 16.66 11.62 -3.02
N ARG A 97 17.27 10.43 -2.98
CA ARG A 97 18.22 10.00 -4.02
C ARG A 97 17.59 9.95 -5.40
N GLU A 98 16.36 9.47 -5.52
CA GLU A 98 15.63 9.42 -6.78
C GLU A 98 15.30 10.83 -7.31
N VAL A 99 14.88 11.73 -6.43
CA VAL A 99 14.59 13.14 -6.74
C VAL A 99 15.86 13.83 -7.23
N LEU A 100 16.96 13.74 -6.49
CA LEU A 100 18.24 14.36 -6.86
C LEU A 100 18.79 13.81 -8.18
N LYS A 101 18.61 12.51 -8.45
CA LYS A 101 19.02 11.88 -9.71
C LYS A 101 18.18 12.34 -10.90
N LYS A 102 16.86 12.50 -10.72
CA LYS A 102 15.92 12.83 -11.81
C LYS A 102 15.73 14.33 -12.02
N LYS A 103 16.02 15.16 -11.01
CA LYS A 103 15.86 16.62 -11.02
C LYS A 103 14.49 17.02 -11.58
N GLU A 104 14.46 17.89 -12.60
CA GLU A 104 13.26 18.37 -13.29
C GLU A 104 12.39 17.26 -13.89
N LYS A 105 12.97 16.08 -14.14
CA LYS A 105 12.21 14.93 -14.66
C LYS A 105 11.56 14.10 -13.54
N TYR A 106 11.79 14.40 -12.27
CA TYR A 106 11.07 13.74 -11.18
C TYR A 106 9.56 14.06 -11.27
N GLY A 107 8.70 13.08 -11.01
CA GLY A 107 7.25 13.22 -11.17
C GLY A 107 6.72 13.15 -12.62
N SER A 108 7.60 13.20 -13.63
CA SER A 108 7.19 13.04 -15.03
C SER A 108 6.74 11.61 -15.36
N ALA A 109 5.70 11.50 -16.18
CA ALA A 109 5.21 10.23 -16.71
C ALA A 109 5.68 10.01 -18.16
N LYS A 110 6.00 8.77 -18.53
CA LYS A 110 6.44 8.43 -19.90
C LYS A 110 5.30 8.40 -20.93
N LYS A 111 4.04 8.26 -20.50
CA LYS A 111 2.90 8.14 -21.42
C LYS A 111 2.56 9.51 -22.01
N ARG A 112 2.66 9.63 -23.33
CA ARG A 112 2.18 10.79 -24.08
C ARG A 112 0.75 10.53 -24.56
N LYS A 113 -0.14 11.49 -24.33
CA LYS A 113 -1.50 11.54 -24.89
C LYS A 113 -1.71 12.93 -25.47
N LYS A 114 -2.38 13.05 -26.60
CA LYS A 114 -2.87 14.35 -27.09
C LYS A 114 -4.06 14.75 -26.21
N ILE A 115 -4.03 15.98 -25.70
CA ILE A 115 -5.07 16.55 -24.86
C ILE A 115 -5.30 17.96 -25.39
N LEU A 116 -6.55 18.32 -25.70
CA LEU A 116 -6.93 19.71 -25.95
C LEU A 116 -7.06 20.40 -24.60
N VAL A 117 -6.31 21.49 -24.41
CA VAL A 117 -6.39 22.31 -23.21
C VAL A 117 -6.80 23.70 -23.66
N GLU A 118 -8.07 24.03 -23.51
CA GLU A 118 -8.57 25.40 -23.65
C GLU A 118 -8.54 26.06 -22.29
N HIS A 119 -7.90 27.22 -22.20
CA HIS A 119 -7.75 27.98 -20.98
C HIS A 119 -7.77 29.47 -21.32
N THR A 120 -8.52 30.23 -20.53
CA THR A 120 -8.64 31.70 -20.63
C THR A 120 -8.99 32.19 -22.04
N SER A 121 -10.16 31.76 -22.54
CA SER A 121 -10.80 32.37 -23.70
C SER A 121 -11.29 33.78 -23.36
N ALA A 122 -10.35 34.72 -23.20
CA ALA A 122 -10.68 36.13 -23.05
C ALA A 122 -11.31 36.64 -24.35
N ASN A 123 -12.43 37.36 -24.23
CA ASN A 123 -13.11 37.96 -25.37
C ASN A 123 -12.20 38.99 -26.06
N PRO A 124 -12.34 39.15 -27.39
CA PRO A 124 -11.54 40.08 -28.19
C PRO A 124 -11.75 41.55 -27.82
#